data_AF-Q8SUA8-F1
#
_entry.id   AF-Q8SUA8-F1
#
_cell.length_a   1.000
_cell.length_b   1.000
_cell.length_c   1.000
_cell.angle_alpha   90.00
_cell.angle_beta   90.00
_cell.angle_gamma   90.00
#
_symmetry.space_group_name_H-M   'P 1'
#
loop_
_entity.id
_entity.type
_entity.pdbx_description
1 polymer ?
#
loop_
_entity_poly.entity_id
_entity_poly.type
_entity_poly.pdbx_seq_one_letter_code
_entity_poly.pdbx_strand_id
1 'polypeptide(L)'
;MVSLELTKENINAVSLELTKNKKMFDKNVNYVMSFMIKNFPEKSELLSRIKVLGIRSRSTKKIDPESDVMEQIAMNVFAIKELNEGSFIKNMAALFRDPSSFSKAFLTYFYANSSLDVVKTDETLDELIELLLTELGLEKRFEEFMSAIEAAEDSRSVSSQEVEEIHESSDMEGSEQVSAEANWEDSSDTTISLVSLDDSDEIKRIDASISMLFEGRAKKLSLTSLKVCNRVLDAMNLILANNYPGNVDVIPVLMYVSGIDGMVFKQALSVMKTVLKRVEYRDKGRLFEIFCALLEQNSALIKMTLLIEDTCEDRFDWTVFFESVGRNEGIDLGMVDRTRIPSSSFYRFVMSIENPRRYQKIIKTMIRNETDIDLLVDLSEKVSNRQDLRGMKWIGDSINGRLMLLGHGEHHKKQKMSAEEYGN
;
A
#
# COMPACT_ATOMS: atom_id res chain seq x y z
N MET A 1 4.07 29.26 -40.11
CA MET A 1 4.19 29.66 -38.69
C MET A 1 5.59 29.27 -38.26
N VAL A 2 6.49 30.22 -38.02
CA VAL A 2 7.85 29.92 -37.54
C VAL A 2 7.73 29.49 -36.08
N SER A 3 8.13 28.26 -35.78
CA SER A 3 8.30 27.79 -34.40
C SER A 3 9.43 28.62 -33.78
N LEU A 4 9.09 29.55 -32.87
CA LEU A 4 10.10 30.24 -32.06
C LEU A 4 10.78 29.19 -31.18
N GLU A 5 12.04 28.88 -31.49
CA GLU A 5 12.87 28.01 -30.68
C GLU A 5 13.19 28.72 -29.35
N LEU A 6 12.86 28.08 -28.23
CA LEU A 6 13.10 28.61 -26.89
C LEU A 6 14.51 28.24 -26.44
N THR A 7 15.32 29.26 -26.13
CA THR A 7 16.68 29.09 -25.58
C THR A 7 16.83 29.89 -24.28
N LYS A 8 17.90 29.64 -23.51
CA LYS A 8 18.14 30.39 -22.26
C LYS A 8 18.37 31.88 -22.52
N GLU A 9 18.93 32.21 -23.68
CA GLU A 9 19.31 33.56 -24.09
C GLU A 9 18.10 34.36 -24.57
N ASN A 10 17.14 33.73 -25.25
CA ASN A 10 16.00 34.42 -25.86
C ASN A 10 14.72 34.41 -25.02
N ILE A 11 14.69 33.69 -23.89
CA ILE A 11 13.50 33.48 -23.06
C ILE A 11 12.79 34.79 -22.67
N ASN A 12 13.55 35.83 -22.33
CA ASN A 12 12.97 37.12 -21.93
C ASN A 12 12.29 37.82 -23.11
N ALA A 13 12.94 37.82 -24.28
CA ALA A 13 12.39 38.43 -25.49
C ALA A 13 11.12 37.70 -25.95
N VAL A 14 11.15 36.36 -25.94
CA VAL A 14 9.97 35.52 -26.24
C VAL A 14 8.84 35.79 -25.23
N SER A 15 9.16 35.87 -23.94
CA SER A 15 8.18 36.15 -22.88
C SER A 15 7.51 37.51 -23.07
N LEU A 16 8.28 38.56 -23.37
CA LEU A 16 7.74 39.89 -23.64
C LEU A 16 6.80 39.89 -24.86
N GLU A 17 7.16 39.22 -25.95
CA GLU A 17 6.28 39.13 -27.12
C GLU A 17 4.99 38.35 -26.84
N LEU A 18 5.06 37.28 -26.04
CA LEU A 18 3.87 36.52 -25.64
C LEU A 18 2.86 37.40 -24.89
N THR A 19 3.33 38.27 -23.99
CA THR A 19 2.44 39.14 -23.18
C THR A 19 1.67 40.17 -24.00
N LYS A 20 2.12 40.51 -25.21
CA LYS A 20 1.43 41.47 -26.09
C LYS A 20 0.16 40.88 -26.71
N ASN A 21 0.01 39.56 -26.74
CA ASN A 21 -1.14 38.89 -27.35
C ASN A 21 -1.69 37.79 -26.43
N LYS A 22 -2.84 38.04 -25.81
CA LYS A 22 -3.49 37.10 -24.87
C LYS A 22 -3.68 35.70 -25.45
N LYS A 23 -4.13 35.58 -26.70
CA LYS A 23 -4.35 34.26 -27.33
C LYS A 23 -3.06 33.47 -27.52
N MET A 24 -1.96 34.16 -27.83
CA MET A 24 -0.62 33.55 -27.91
C MET A 24 -0.10 33.20 -26.51
N PHE A 25 -0.31 34.07 -25.53
CA PHE A 25 0.05 33.82 -24.14
C PHE A 25 -0.63 32.55 -23.62
N ASP A 26 -1.97 32.50 -23.67
CA ASP A 26 -2.78 31.38 -23.15
C ASP A 26 -2.37 30.05 -23.79
N LYS A 27 -2.02 30.07 -25.09
CA LYS A 27 -1.60 28.87 -25.82
C LYS A 27 -0.19 28.38 -25.44
N ASN A 28 0.72 29.28 -25.09
CA ASN A 28 2.16 28.96 -24.98
C ASN A 28 2.72 29.06 -23.55
N VAL A 29 2.02 29.69 -22.61
CA VAL A 29 2.54 29.96 -21.26
C VAL A 29 2.96 28.69 -20.53
N ASN A 30 2.22 27.59 -20.65
CA ASN A 30 2.59 26.31 -20.05
C ASN A 30 3.92 25.77 -20.60
N TYR A 31 4.17 25.92 -21.90
CA TYR A 31 5.41 25.47 -22.53
C TYR A 31 6.61 26.33 -22.08
N VAL A 32 6.43 27.65 -22.08
CA VAL A 32 7.44 28.63 -21.65
C VAL A 32 7.80 28.42 -20.19
N MET A 33 6.80 28.26 -19.31
CA MET A 33 7.03 28.03 -17.89
C MET A 33 7.71 26.69 -17.63
N SER A 34 7.31 25.62 -18.34
CA SER A 34 8.00 24.33 -18.26
C SER A 34 9.47 24.45 -18.65
N PHE A 35 9.76 25.22 -19.71
CA PHE A 35 11.13 25.51 -20.13
C PHE A 35 11.90 26.28 -19.05
N MET A 36 11.30 27.32 -18.46
CA MET A 36 11.93 28.13 -17.40
C MET A 36 12.29 27.28 -16.19
N ILE A 37 11.35 26.51 -15.65
CA ILE A 37 11.57 25.64 -14.48
C ILE A 37 12.70 24.64 -14.72
N LYS A 38 12.78 24.07 -15.94
CA LYS A 38 13.81 23.09 -16.29
C LYS A 38 15.21 23.71 -16.45
N ASN A 39 15.29 24.95 -16.94
CA ASN A 39 16.55 25.56 -17.38
C ASN A 39 17.17 26.52 -16.37
N PHE A 40 16.39 27.00 -15.40
CA PHE A 40 16.78 27.96 -14.36
C PHE A 40 16.49 27.35 -12.97
N PRO A 41 17.39 26.51 -12.44
CA PRO A 41 17.17 25.86 -11.14
C PRO A 41 17.32 26.83 -9.95
N GLU A 42 18.09 27.91 -10.11
CA GLU A 42 18.30 28.91 -9.07
C GLU A 42 17.04 29.76 -8.88
N LYS A 43 16.59 29.89 -7.62
CA LYS A 43 15.28 30.47 -7.27
C LYS A 43 15.14 31.91 -7.75
N SER A 44 16.17 32.73 -7.56
CA SER A 44 16.15 34.16 -7.87
C SER A 44 16.15 34.38 -9.38
N GLU A 45 16.99 33.64 -10.12
CA GLU A 45 17.00 33.66 -11.57
C GLU A 45 15.65 33.22 -12.14
N LEU A 46 15.09 32.10 -11.67
CA LEU A 46 13.77 31.64 -12.10
C LEU A 46 12.69 32.70 -11.88
N LEU A 47 12.63 33.28 -10.68
CA LEU A 47 11.70 34.36 -10.35
C LEU A 47 11.88 35.56 -11.28
N SER A 48 13.13 35.93 -11.59
CA SER A 48 13.41 37.04 -12.51
C SER A 48 12.85 36.77 -13.91
N ARG A 49 12.95 35.53 -14.42
CA ARG A 49 12.42 35.14 -15.73
C ARG A 49 10.89 35.14 -15.74
N ILE A 50 10.27 34.64 -14.67
CA ILE A 50 8.80 34.62 -14.53
C ILE A 50 8.24 36.04 -14.45
N LYS A 51 8.90 36.94 -13.72
CA LYS A 51 8.48 38.36 -13.59
C LYS A 51 8.41 39.09 -14.94
N VAL A 52 9.19 38.68 -15.95
CA VAL A 52 9.14 39.24 -17.31
C VAL A 52 7.77 39.01 -17.98
N LEU A 53 7.03 37.97 -17.59
CA LEU A 53 5.66 37.74 -18.09
C LEU A 53 4.67 38.82 -17.62
N GLY A 54 5.06 39.71 -16.70
CA GLY A 54 4.30 40.93 -16.39
C GLY A 54 2.87 40.69 -15.92
N ILE A 55 2.61 39.55 -15.29
CA ILE A 55 1.27 39.07 -14.98
C ILE A 55 0.70 39.87 -13.82
N ARG A 56 -0.22 40.78 -14.13
CA ARG A 56 -0.97 41.56 -13.14
C ARG A 56 -2.21 40.79 -12.71
N SER A 57 -2.06 39.85 -11.77
CA SER A 57 -3.22 39.15 -11.18
C SER A 57 -3.84 39.94 -10.03
N ARG A 58 -5.13 39.75 -9.75
CA ARG A 58 -5.74 40.21 -8.49
C ARG A 58 -5.04 39.63 -7.25
N SER A 59 -4.41 38.45 -7.36
CA SER A 59 -3.57 37.83 -6.32
C SER A 59 -2.17 38.46 -6.19
N THR A 60 -1.69 39.23 -7.18
CA THR A 60 -0.39 39.94 -7.07
C THR A 60 -0.46 41.22 -6.21
N LYS A 61 -1.64 41.63 -5.74
CA LYS A 61 -1.79 42.85 -4.92
C LYS A 61 -1.13 42.78 -3.53
N LYS A 62 -0.57 41.64 -3.12
CA LYS A 62 0.24 41.48 -1.91
C LYS A 62 1.38 40.48 -2.13
N ILE A 63 2.20 40.65 -3.18
CA ILE A 63 3.52 40.01 -3.13
C ILE A 63 4.31 40.81 -2.09
N ASP A 64 4.37 40.29 -0.88
CA ASP A 64 5.21 40.83 0.16
C ASP A 64 6.68 40.69 -0.28
N PRO A 65 7.43 41.80 -0.46
CA PRO A 65 8.84 41.72 -0.82
C PRO A 65 9.69 41.01 0.24
N GLU A 66 9.19 40.87 1.48
CA GLU A 66 9.81 40.07 2.54
C GLU A 66 9.46 38.57 2.46
N SER A 67 8.53 38.16 1.58
CA SER A 67 8.20 36.75 1.41
C SER A 67 9.36 35.97 0.78
N ASP A 68 9.49 34.70 1.17
CA ASP A 68 10.44 33.77 0.59
C ASP A 68 10.30 33.72 -0.95
N VAL A 69 11.44 33.59 -1.64
CA VAL A 69 11.52 33.59 -3.11
C VAL A 69 10.61 32.50 -3.70
N MET A 70 10.49 31.33 -3.05
CA MET A 70 9.62 30.25 -3.51
C MET A 70 8.14 30.61 -3.41
N GLU A 71 7.73 31.31 -2.36
CA GLU A 71 6.35 31.79 -2.22
C GLU A 71 6.03 32.81 -3.32
N GLN A 72 6.97 33.73 -3.66
CA GLN A 72 6.77 34.64 -4.78
C GLN A 72 6.63 33.90 -6.12
N ILE A 73 7.45 32.86 -6.35
CA ILE A 73 7.32 32.01 -7.55
C ILE A 73 5.92 31.37 -7.57
N ALA A 74 5.49 30.77 -6.46
CA ALA A 74 4.17 30.13 -6.35
C ALA A 74 3.02 31.11 -6.62
N MET A 75 3.08 32.32 -6.07
CA MET A 75 2.07 33.36 -6.32
C MET A 75 1.98 33.76 -7.80
N ASN A 76 3.12 33.79 -8.51
CA ASN A 76 3.11 33.99 -9.96
C ASN A 76 2.52 32.79 -10.70
N VAL A 77 2.78 31.57 -10.26
CA VAL A 77 2.16 30.36 -10.83
C VAL A 77 0.65 30.37 -10.64
N PHE A 78 0.15 30.71 -9.45
CA PHE A 78 -1.29 30.83 -9.21
C PHE A 78 -1.92 31.90 -10.09
N ALA A 79 -1.24 33.04 -10.26
CA ALA A 79 -1.67 34.09 -11.17
C ALA A 79 -1.74 33.61 -12.64
N ILE A 80 -0.75 32.86 -13.11
CA ILE A 80 -0.73 32.26 -14.47
C ILE A 80 -1.91 31.31 -14.67
N LYS A 81 -2.23 30.54 -13.62
CA LYS A 81 -3.29 29.53 -13.65
C LYS A 81 -4.66 30.05 -13.27
N GLU A 82 -4.77 31.35 -13.00
CA GLU A 82 -5.99 32.00 -12.53
C GLU A 82 -6.59 31.32 -11.29
N LEU A 83 -5.73 30.75 -10.42
CA LEU A 83 -6.14 30.06 -9.20
C LEU A 83 -6.46 31.06 -8.08
N ASN A 84 -7.58 30.82 -7.39
CA ASN A 84 -8.04 31.65 -6.28
C ASN A 84 -8.88 30.87 -5.26
N GLU A 85 -8.32 29.78 -4.74
CA GLU A 85 -8.98 28.86 -3.80
C GLU A 85 -8.97 29.34 -2.33
N GLY A 86 -8.75 30.65 -2.12
CA GLY A 86 -8.79 31.28 -0.79
C GLY A 86 -7.51 31.18 0.04
N SER A 87 -6.82 30.03 0.05
CA SER A 87 -5.56 29.84 0.80
C SER A 87 -4.39 29.42 -0.10
N PHE A 88 -3.15 29.61 0.37
CA PHE A 88 -1.94 29.18 -0.35
C PHE A 88 -1.96 27.66 -0.61
N ILE A 89 -2.29 26.89 0.42
CA ILE A 89 -2.30 25.41 0.38
C ILE A 89 -3.37 24.90 -0.58
N LYS A 90 -4.58 25.47 -0.56
CA LYS A 90 -5.64 25.09 -1.51
C LYS A 90 -5.28 25.41 -2.96
N ASN A 91 -4.61 26.53 -3.19
CA ASN A 91 -4.09 26.85 -4.53
C ASN A 91 -3.00 25.85 -4.97
N MET A 92 -2.13 25.40 -4.04
CA MET A 92 -1.18 24.31 -4.34
C MET A 92 -1.89 22.99 -4.65
N ALA A 93 -2.91 22.62 -3.87
CA ALA A 93 -3.72 21.42 -4.10
C ALA A 93 -4.40 21.44 -5.48
N ALA A 94 -4.92 22.58 -5.91
CA ALA A 94 -5.54 22.73 -7.23
C ALA A 94 -4.56 22.42 -8.40
N LEU A 95 -3.27 22.70 -8.23
CA LEU A 95 -2.25 22.39 -9.25
C LEU A 95 -2.04 20.88 -9.46
N PHE A 96 -2.34 20.05 -8.46
CA PHE A 96 -2.27 18.59 -8.62
C PHE A 96 -3.36 18.07 -9.56
N ARG A 97 -4.51 18.73 -9.62
CA ARG A 97 -5.61 18.36 -10.54
C ARG A 97 -5.35 18.85 -11.97
N ASP A 98 -4.54 19.88 -12.15
CA ASP A 98 -4.16 20.40 -13.46
C ASP A 98 -3.29 19.38 -14.24
N PRO A 99 -3.72 18.86 -15.40
CA PRO A 99 -2.99 17.83 -16.14
C PRO A 99 -1.73 18.33 -16.87
N SER A 100 -1.45 19.64 -16.84
CA SER A 100 -0.34 20.22 -17.60
C SER A 100 1.03 19.77 -17.07
N SER A 101 1.97 19.56 -17.99
CA SER A 101 3.37 19.25 -17.67
C SER A 101 4.02 20.34 -16.81
N PHE A 102 3.57 21.58 -17.00
CA PHE A 102 4.01 22.74 -16.23
C PHE A 102 3.69 22.58 -14.74
N SER A 103 2.43 22.29 -14.39
CA SER A 103 2.02 22.16 -12.99
C SER A 103 2.73 21.00 -12.31
N LYS A 104 2.94 19.88 -13.02
CA LYS A 104 3.79 18.78 -12.54
C LYS A 104 5.23 19.25 -12.27
N ALA A 105 5.88 19.89 -13.24
CA ALA A 105 7.26 20.35 -13.11
C ALA A 105 7.41 21.36 -11.97
N PHE A 106 6.45 22.27 -11.83
CA PHE A 106 6.43 23.27 -10.77
C PHE A 106 6.27 22.63 -9.38
N LEU A 107 5.31 21.72 -9.19
CA LEU A 107 5.11 21.06 -7.90
C LEU A 107 6.37 20.29 -7.46
N THR A 108 7.00 19.55 -8.38
CA THR A 108 8.27 18.88 -8.10
C THR A 108 9.38 19.88 -7.74
N TYR A 109 9.53 20.95 -8.51
CA TYR A 109 10.52 22.00 -8.22
C TYR A 109 10.26 22.67 -6.86
N PHE A 110 9.01 22.97 -6.56
CA PHE A 110 8.60 23.63 -5.33
C PHE A 110 8.97 22.79 -4.10
N TYR A 111 8.46 21.56 -4.00
CA TYR A 111 8.71 20.71 -2.83
C TYR A 111 10.16 20.21 -2.72
N ALA A 112 10.92 20.20 -3.81
CA ALA A 112 12.35 19.91 -3.75
C ALA A 112 13.21 21.09 -3.23
N ASN A 113 12.70 22.32 -3.30
CA ASN A 113 13.47 23.53 -2.96
C ASN A 113 12.86 24.35 -1.80
N SER A 114 11.67 24.00 -1.36
CA SER A 114 11.01 24.61 -0.19
C SER A 114 11.48 23.93 1.09
N SER A 115 11.87 24.74 2.08
CA SER A 115 12.02 24.29 3.47
C SER A 115 10.70 24.63 4.17
N LEU A 116 9.95 23.60 4.52
CA LEU A 116 8.68 23.76 5.22
C LEU A 116 8.97 23.63 6.71
N ASP A 117 8.44 24.54 7.52
CA ASP A 117 8.41 24.33 8.96
C ASP A 117 7.42 23.19 9.29
N VAL A 118 7.42 22.74 10.56
CA VAL A 118 6.60 21.62 11.00
C VAL A 118 5.11 21.91 10.79
N VAL A 119 4.66 23.13 11.06
CA VAL A 119 3.23 23.52 10.94
C VAL A 119 2.80 23.50 9.48
N LYS A 120 3.56 24.13 8.58
CA LYS A 120 3.30 24.11 7.13
C LYS A 120 3.41 22.71 6.55
N THR A 121 4.30 21.86 7.09
CA THR A 121 4.41 20.46 6.69
C THR A 121 3.12 19.71 7.00
N ASP A 122 2.63 19.84 8.24
CA ASP A 122 1.37 19.21 8.68
C ASP A 122 0.19 19.70 7.84
N GLU A 123 -0.02 21.01 7.71
CA GLU A 123 -1.12 21.57 6.91
C GLU A 123 -1.07 21.13 5.43
N THR A 124 0.15 21.01 4.87
CA THR A 124 0.31 20.55 3.49
C THR A 124 -0.02 19.06 3.37
N LEU A 125 0.43 18.24 4.31
CA LEU A 125 0.17 16.79 4.28
C LEU A 125 -1.31 16.48 4.48
N ASP A 126 -2.01 17.19 5.36
CA ASP A 126 -3.46 17.05 5.55
C ASP A 126 -4.24 17.33 4.26
N GLU A 127 -3.96 18.44 3.58
CA GLU A 127 -4.61 18.76 2.31
C GLU A 127 -4.27 17.74 1.20
N LEU A 128 -3.05 17.19 1.20
CA LEU A 128 -2.67 16.13 0.27
C LEU A 128 -3.36 14.79 0.58
N ILE A 129 -3.56 14.46 1.86
CA ILE A 129 -4.34 13.30 2.31
C ILE A 129 -5.79 13.46 1.85
N GLU A 130 -6.41 14.61 2.11
CA GLU A 130 -7.78 14.92 1.70
C GLU A 130 -7.90 14.74 0.18
N LEU A 131 -7.04 15.40 -0.59
CA LEU A 131 -7.01 15.30 -2.05
C LEU A 131 -6.86 13.84 -2.53
N LEU A 132 -5.98 13.06 -1.91
CA LEU A 132 -5.76 11.66 -2.26
C LEU A 132 -7.02 10.83 -2.03
N LEU A 133 -7.66 11.00 -0.87
CA LEU A 133 -8.89 10.30 -0.52
C LEU A 133 -10.07 10.75 -1.41
N THR A 134 -10.17 12.03 -1.76
CA THR A 134 -11.19 12.56 -2.68
C THR A 134 -11.07 11.90 -4.05
N GLU A 135 -9.87 11.88 -4.64
CA GLU A 135 -9.62 11.37 -5.98
C GLU A 135 -9.86 9.85 -6.08
N LEU A 136 -9.72 9.15 -4.95
CA LEU A 136 -10.03 7.73 -4.85
C LEU A 136 -11.48 7.44 -4.44
N GLY A 137 -12.24 8.46 -4.00
CA GLY A 137 -13.60 8.32 -3.48
C GLY A 137 -13.64 7.53 -2.17
N LEU A 138 -12.66 7.71 -1.29
CA LEU A 138 -12.44 6.90 -0.09
C LEU A 138 -12.62 7.66 1.23
N GLU A 139 -12.76 8.98 1.23
CA GLU A 139 -12.82 9.82 2.45
C GLU A 139 -13.68 9.21 3.56
N LYS A 140 -14.99 9.04 3.28
CA LYS A 140 -15.93 8.49 4.24
C LYS A 140 -15.59 7.06 4.68
N ARG A 141 -15.12 6.23 3.75
CA ARG A 141 -14.78 4.82 4.04
C ARG A 141 -13.53 4.71 4.91
N PHE A 142 -12.58 5.62 4.71
CA PHE A 142 -11.38 5.71 5.52
C PHE A 142 -11.71 6.18 6.93
N GLU A 143 -12.55 7.23 7.08
CA GLU A 143 -13.03 7.70 8.38
C GLU A 143 -13.81 6.61 9.15
N GLU A 144 -14.73 5.92 8.48
CA GLU A 144 -15.48 4.79 9.05
C GLU A 144 -14.55 3.65 9.49
N PHE A 145 -13.53 3.35 8.67
CA PHE A 145 -12.52 2.33 8.99
C PHE A 145 -11.70 2.72 10.23
N MET A 146 -11.18 3.95 10.29
CA MET A 146 -10.37 4.40 11.43
C MET A 146 -11.19 4.44 12.72
N SER A 147 -12.46 4.88 12.64
CA SER A 147 -13.37 4.89 13.79
C SER A 147 -13.67 3.47 14.32
N ALA A 148 -13.76 2.48 13.42
CA ALA A 148 -13.98 1.08 13.81
C ALA A 148 -12.77 0.48 14.53
N ILE A 149 -11.55 0.86 14.13
CA ILE A 149 -10.32 0.45 14.82
C ILE A 149 -10.27 1.07 16.23
N GLU A 150 -10.56 2.37 16.36
CA GLU A 150 -10.56 3.07 17.66
C GLU A 150 -11.59 2.47 18.63
N ALA A 151 -12.80 2.15 18.15
CA ALA A 151 -13.82 1.50 18.99
C ALA A 151 -13.42 0.09 19.46
N ALA A 152 -12.63 -0.63 18.66
CA ALA A 152 -12.09 -1.95 19.02
C ALA A 152 -10.99 -1.84 20.09
N GLU A 153 -10.20 -0.77 20.08
CA GLU A 153 -9.20 -0.46 21.11
C GLU A 153 -9.87 -0.14 22.45
N ASP A 154 -10.89 0.72 22.44
CA ASP A 154 -11.63 1.12 23.65
C ASP A 154 -12.32 -0.07 24.33
N SER A 155 -12.92 -0.98 23.56
CA SER A 155 -13.60 -2.17 24.10
C SER A 155 -12.64 -3.21 24.69
N ARG A 156 -11.42 -3.37 24.14
CA ARG A 156 -10.38 -4.25 24.73
C ARG A 156 -9.83 -3.70 26.05
N SER A 157 -9.80 -2.37 26.19
CA SER A 157 -9.34 -1.71 27.43
C SER A 157 -10.33 -1.85 28.59
N VAL A 158 -11.64 -1.96 28.31
CA VAL A 158 -12.69 -2.18 29.32
C VAL A 158 -12.79 -3.66 29.72
N SER A 159 -12.59 -4.58 28.77
CA SER A 159 -12.61 -6.04 29.04
C SER A 159 -11.51 -6.51 29.98
N SER A 160 -10.42 -5.75 30.16
CA SER A 160 -9.34 -6.09 31.08
C SER A 160 -9.58 -5.59 32.52
N GLN A 161 -10.70 -4.91 32.78
CA GLN A 161 -11.12 -4.47 34.12
C GLN A 161 -12.30 -5.28 34.71
N GLU A 162 -12.96 -6.15 33.95
CA GLU A 162 -14.12 -6.95 34.41
C GLU A 162 -13.85 -8.46 34.33
N VAL A 163 -12.67 -8.91 34.78
CA VAL A 163 -12.41 -10.33 35.05
C VAL A 163 -12.02 -10.51 36.51
N GLU A 164 -12.91 -10.10 37.40
CA GLU A 164 -13.02 -10.71 38.74
C GLU A 164 -14.52 -10.79 39.07
N GLU A 165 -14.99 -12.02 39.28
CA GLU A 165 -16.36 -12.42 39.64
C GLU A 165 -17.37 -12.32 38.46
N ILE A 166 -17.86 -13.41 37.89
CA ILE A 166 -18.87 -14.29 38.51
C ILE A 166 -18.81 -15.69 37.89
N HIS A 167 -18.79 -16.70 38.77
CA HIS A 167 -19.01 -18.10 38.50
C HIS A 167 -20.51 -18.45 38.67
N GLU A 168 -20.97 -19.44 37.90
CA GLU A 168 -22.23 -20.23 38.05
C GLU A 168 -23.56 -19.51 37.76
N SER A 169 -24.53 -20.02 36.99
CA SER A 169 -24.86 -21.39 36.53
C SER A 169 -26.05 -21.33 35.53
N SER A 170 -26.32 -22.47 34.88
CA SER A 170 -27.64 -23.01 34.50
C SER A 170 -27.98 -23.12 33.00
N ASP A 171 -28.22 -24.37 32.62
CA ASP A 171 -28.72 -24.92 31.36
C ASP A 171 -30.07 -24.33 30.88
N MET A 172 -30.30 -24.27 29.56
CA MET A 172 -31.18 -25.21 28.83
C MET A 172 -31.45 -24.79 27.36
N GLU A 173 -31.32 -25.78 26.47
CA GLU A 173 -32.06 -26.10 25.23
C GLU A 173 -32.73 -25.01 24.35
N GLY A 174 -32.55 -25.17 23.02
CA GLY A 174 -33.45 -24.61 22.02
C GLY A 174 -32.91 -24.68 20.59
N SER A 175 -33.16 -25.80 19.89
CA SER A 175 -32.90 -25.99 18.46
C SER A 175 -33.75 -25.08 17.57
N GLU A 176 -33.23 -24.65 16.43
CA GLU A 176 -34.04 -24.56 15.20
C GLU A 176 -33.17 -24.70 13.95
N GLN A 177 -33.47 -25.78 13.21
CA GLN A 177 -32.96 -26.13 11.89
C GLN A 177 -33.91 -25.52 10.85
N VAL A 178 -33.39 -24.75 9.88
CA VAL A 178 -34.17 -24.42 8.68
C VAL A 178 -33.29 -24.63 7.44
N SER A 179 -33.58 -25.73 6.76
CA SER A 179 -33.19 -26.09 5.40
C SER A 179 -34.05 -25.35 4.37
N ALA A 180 -33.46 -24.89 3.28
CA ALA A 180 -34.18 -24.55 2.05
C ALA A 180 -33.36 -24.97 0.83
N GLU A 181 -33.73 -26.12 0.25
CA GLU A 181 -33.39 -26.53 -1.11
C GLU A 181 -34.26 -25.76 -2.11
N ALA A 182 -33.68 -25.40 -3.26
CA ALA A 182 -34.44 -25.04 -4.46
C ALA A 182 -33.80 -25.72 -5.67
N ASN A 183 -34.42 -26.83 -6.09
CA ASN A 183 -34.24 -27.47 -7.38
C ASN A 183 -34.74 -26.56 -8.51
N TRP A 184 -34.00 -26.51 -9.61
CA TRP A 184 -34.57 -26.42 -10.96
C TRP A 184 -33.73 -27.30 -11.88
N GLU A 185 -34.27 -28.48 -12.20
CA GLU A 185 -33.90 -29.24 -13.39
C GLU A 185 -34.30 -28.44 -14.63
N ASP A 186 -33.45 -28.46 -15.66
CA ASP A 186 -33.97 -28.57 -17.01
C ASP A 186 -33.03 -29.43 -17.87
N SER A 187 -33.62 -30.41 -18.53
CA SER A 187 -32.98 -31.39 -19.40
C SER A 187 -33.53 -31.16 -20.80
N SER A 188 -32.66 -30.98 -21.80
CA SER A 188 -32.93 -31.55 -23.11
C SER A 188 -31.63 -31.83 -23.88
N ASP A 189 -31.53 -33.08 -24.30
CA ASP A 189 -30.52 -33.63 -25.18
C ASP A 189 -30.77 -33.19 -26.63
N THR A 190 -29.72 -32.80 -27.35
CA THR A 190 -29.66 -32.99 -28.82
C THR A 190 -28.20 -33.03 -29.24
N THR A 191 -27.68 -34.25 -29.39
CA THR A 191 -26.40 -34.55 -30.02
C THR A 191 -26.36 -34.05 -31.47
N ILE A 192 -25.49 -33.08 -31.73
CA ILE A 192 -24.90 -32.84 -33.05
C ILE A 192 -23.40 -33.05 -32.90
N SER A 193 -22.93 -34.18 -33.44
CA SER A 193 -21.51 -34.52 -33.58
C SER A 193 -20.85 -33.56 -34.55
N LEU A 194 -20.13 -32.56 -34.02
CA LEU A 194 -19.15 -31.78 -34.77
C LEU A 194 -17.78 -32.03 -34.14
N VAL A 195 -16.88 -32.51 -34.99
CA VAL A 195 -15.47 -32.77 -34.69
C VAL A 195 -14.88 -31.55 -33.99
N SER A 196 -14.33 -31.80 -32.80
CA SER A 196 -13.71 -30.82 -31.91
C SER A 196 -12.52 -30.13 -32.59
N LEU A 197 -12.70 -28.87 -32.97
CA LEU A 197 -11.58 -27.93 -32.98
C LEU A 197 -11.53 -27.31 -31.59
N ASP A 198 -10.33 -27.34 -31.01
CA ASP A 198 -10.02 -27.01 -29.62
C ASP A 198 -10.13 -25.50 -29.38
N ASP A 199 -11.36 -24.98 -29.45
CA ASP A 199 -11.69 -23.63 -29.07
C ASP A 199 -11.71 -23.49 -27.54
N SER A 200 -11.45 -24.54 -26.75
CA SER A 200 -11.46 -24.47 -25.29
C SER A 200 -10.39 -23.53 -24.75
N ASP A 201 -9.21 -23.50 -25.37
CA ASP A 201 -8.10 -22.64 -24.95
C ASP A 201 -8.27 -21.20 -25.44
N GLU A 202 -8.91 -21.01 -26.59
CA GLU A 202 -9.26 -19.68 -27.11
C GLU A 202 -10.46 -19.10 -26.35
N ILE A 203 -11.49 -19.90 -26.06
CA ILE A 203 -12.60 -19.58 -25.17
C ILE A 203 -12.10 -19.34 -23.75
N LYS A 204 -11.15 -20.12 -23.21
CA LYS A 204 -10.53 -19.83 -21.90
C LYS A 204 -9.66 -18.59 -21.93
N ARG A 205 -8.98 -18.28 -23.04
CA ARG A 205 -8.24 -17.01 -23.19
C ARG A 205 -9.18 -15.83 -23.30
N ILE A 206 -10.28 -15.99 -24.03
CA ILE A 206 -11.31 -14.97 -24.20
C ILE A 206 -12.06 -14.82 -22.88
N ASP A 207 -12.45 -15.88 -22.19
CA ASP A 207 -13.04 -15.86 -20.85
C ASP A 207 -12.06 -15.38 -19.79
N ALA A 208 -10.76 -15.65 -19.87
CA ALA A 208 -9.76 -15.04 -18.98
C ALA A 208 -9.57 -13.56 -19.31
N SER A 209 -9.66 -13.15 -20.57
CA SER A 209 -9.57 -11.76 -20.99
C SER A 209 -10.85 -10.98 -20.67
N ILE A 210 -12.01 -11.62 -20.78
CA ILE A 210 -13.34 -11.13 -20.43
C ILE A 210 -13.48 -11.14 -18.91
N SER A 211 -13.05 -12.18 -18.20
CA SER A 211 -12.97 -12.19 -16.74
C SER A 211 -11.96 -11.15 -16.25
N MET A 212 -10.82 -10.90 -16.90
CA MET A 212 -9.98 -9.74 -16.60
C MET A 212 -10.64 -8.38 -16.95
N LEU A 213 -11.62 -8.36 -17.87
CA LEU A 213 -12.42 -7.17 -18.17
C LEU A 213 -13.62 -6.98 -17.21
N PHE A 214 -14.05 -8.03 -16.48
CA PHE A 214 -15.27 -8.06 -15.66
C PHE A 214 -15.08 -8.50 -14.19
N GLU A 215 -13.90 -8.97 -13.79
CA GLU A 215 -13.52 -9.23 -12.39
C GLU A 215 -13.35 -7.89 -11.69
N GLY A 216 -14.40 -7.52 -10.96
CA GLY A 216 -14.44 -6.36 -10.11
C GLY A 216 -15.07 -5.15 -10.79
N ARG A 217 -16.40 -5.03 -10.68
CA ARG A 217 -17.10 -3.74 -10.74
C ARG A 217 -16.73 -2.85 -9.53
N ALA A 218 -15.45 -2.70 -9.24
CA ALA A 218 -14.95 -1.47 -8.63
C ALA A 218 -15.00 -0.41 -9.73
N LYS A 219 -15.56 0.76 -9.44
CA LYS A 219 -15.61 1.89 -10.37
C LYS A 219 -14.18 2.17 -10.85
N LYS A 220 -13.81 1.70 -12.05
CA LYS A 220 -12.43 1.76 -12.55
C LYS A 220 -11.98 3.20 -12.45
N LEU A 221 -11.00 3.48 -11.60
CA LEU A 221 -10.53 4.83 -11.34
C LEU A 221 -10.19 5.50 -12.66
N SER A 222 -10.58 6.77 -12.79
CA SER A 222 -10.26 7.49 -14.00
C SER A 222 -8.74 7.58 -14.15
N LEU A 223 -8.24 7.47 -15.39
CA LEU A 223 -6.80 7.65 -15.66
C LEU A 223 -6.30 9.01 -15.16
N THR A 224 -7.18 10.02 -15.15
CA THR A 224 -6.89 11.34 -14.60
C THR A 224 -6.67 11.27 -13.10
N SER A 225 -7.57 10.67 -12.33
CA SER A 225 -7.46 10.52 -10.88
C SER A 225 -6.21 9.71 -10.49
N LEU A 226 -5.90 8.63 -11.22
CA LEU A 226 -4.64 7.89 -11.01
C LEU A 226 -3.39 8.76 -11.24
N LYS A 227 -3.41 9.65 -12.24
CA LYS A 227 -2.32 10.61 -12.46
C LYS A 227 -2.24 11.67 -11.36
N VAL A 228 -3.36 12.10 -10.80
CA VAL A 228 -3.39 13.01 -9.65
C VAL A 228 -2.80 12.31 -8.43
N CYS A 229 -3.29 11.13 -8.08
CA CYS A 229 -2.81 10.33 -6.94
C CYS A 229 -1.30 10.08 -7.00
N ASN A 230 -0.78 9.65 -8.15
CA ASN A 230 0.66 9.44 -8.31
C ASN A 230 1.47 10.73 -8.08
N ARG A 231 0.97 11.88 -8.56
CA ARG A 231 1.65 13.17 -8.33
C ARG A 231 1.61 13.58 -6.86
N VAL A 232 0.48 13.36 -6.18
CA VAL A 232 0.34 13.61 -4.74
C VAL A 232 1.34 12.76 -3.97
N LEU A 233 1.40 11.45 -4.25
CA LEU A 233 2.34 10.54 -3.58
C LEU A 233 3.81 10.86 -3.89
N ASP A 234 4.14 11.28 -5.13
CA ASP A 234 5.47 11.79 -5.48
C ASP A 234 5.84 13.02 -4.61
N ALA A 235 4.91 13.96 -4.45
CA ALA A 235 5.13 15.16 -3.65
C ALA A 235 5.24 14.84 -2.16
N MET A 236 4.38 13.98 -1.61
CA MET A 236 4.49 13.50 -0.23
C MET A 236 5.86 12.86 0.01
N ASN A 237 6.36 12.04 -0.93
CA ASN A 237 7.69 11.45 -0.81
C ASN A 237 8.79 12.51 -0.72
N LEU A 238 8.72 13.57 -1.52
CA LEU A 238 9.68 14.68 -1.49
C LEU A 238 9.60 15.48 -0.19
N ILE A 239 8.37 15.80 0.26
CA ILE A 239 8.13 16.55 1.50
C ILE A 239 8.69 15.77 2.69
N LEU A 240 8.32 14.50 2.83
CA LEU A 240 8.71 13.62 3.93
C LEU A 240 10.19 13.19 3.86
N ALA A 241 10.82 13.30 2.69
CA ALA A 241 12.25 13.12 2.55
C ALA A 241 13.07 14.32 3.05
N ASN A 242 12.46 15.49 3.26
CA ASN A 242 13.18 16.71 3.63
C ASN A 242 12.67 17.34 4.93
N ASN A 243 11.48 16.97 5.40
CA ASN A 243 10.80 17.56 6.55
C ASN A 243 10.18 16.43 7.39
N TYR A 244 10.02 16.68 8.69
CA TYR A 244 9.38 15.74 9.62
C TYR A 244 8.04 16.32 10.10
N PRO A 245 6.92 15.59 9.94
CA PRO A 245 5.62 16.04 10.43
C PRO A 245 5.59 16.07 11.96
N GLY A 246 4.78 16.97 12.51
CA GLY A 246 4.60 17.12 13.95
C GLY A 246 3.50 16.20 14.47
N ASN A 247 2.32 16.33 13.87
CA ASN A 247 1.09 15.68 14.33
C ASN A 247 0.40 14.81 13.26
N VAL A 248 0.71 15.01 11.98
CA VAL A 248 0.02 14.31 10.89
C VAL A 248 0.63 12.93 10.66
N ASP A 249 -0.20 11.90 10.84
CA ASP A 249 0.17 10.52 10.54
C ASP A 249 -0.34 10.08 9.17
N VAL A 250 0.57 10.06 8.20
CA VAL A 250 0.29 9.66 6.82
C VAL A 250 0.21 8.14 6.64
N ILE A 251 0.74 7.34 7.58
CA ILE A 251 0.96 5.90 7.37
C ILE A 251 -0.37 5.13 7.23
N PRO A 252 -1.39 5.32 8.10
CA PRO A 252 -2.68 4.66 7.95
C PRO A 252 -3.34 4.93 6.59
N VAL A 253 -3.31 6.18 6.13
CA VAL A 253 -3.85 6.57 4.82
C VAL A 253 -3.10 5.86 3.70
N LEU A 254 -1.76 5.88 3.72
CA LEU A 254 -0.92 5.25 2.70
C LEU A 254 -1.15 3.74 2.62
N MET A 255 -1.29 3.06 3.75
CA MET A 255 -1.64 1.63 3.79
C MET A 255 -3.04 1.39 3.22
N TYR A 256 -4.03 2.19 3.62
CA TYR A 256 -5.41 2.05 3.16
C TYR A 256 -5.52 2.21 1.63
N VAL A 257 -4.92 3.27 1.06
CA VAL A 257 -4.99 3.52 -0.38
C VAL A 257 -4.19 2.53 -1.22
N SER A 258 -3.23 1.83 -0.60
CA SER A 258 -2.42 0.81 -1.28
C SER A 258 -3.26 -0.37 -1.76
N GLY A 259 -4.49 -0.55 -1.28
CA GLY A 259 -5.36 -1.64 -1.70
C GLY A 259 -6.20 -1.43 -2.93
N ILE A 260 -6.10 -0.28 -3.57
CA ILE A 260 -7.05 0.12 -4.60
C ILE A 260 -6.53 -0.13 -6.01
N ASP A 261 -5.24 0.17 -6.24
CA ASP A 261 -4.62 0.10 -7.56
C ASP A 261 -3.13 -0.25 -7.46
N GLY A 262 -2.62 -1.02 -8.42
CA GLY A 262 -1.23 -1.50 -8.41
C GLY A 262 -0.18 -0.40 -8.61
N MET A 263 -0.51 0.71 -9.31
CA MET A 263 0.40 1.86 -9.43
C MET A 263 0.42 2.65 -8.10
N VAL A 264 -0.77 2.90 -7.53
CA VAL A 264 -0.91 3.56 -6.22
C VAL A 264 -0.17 2.78 -5.14
N PHE A 265 -0.31 1.45 -5.11
CA PHE A 265 0.40 0.55 -4.19
C PHE A 265 1.91 0.79 -4.19
N LYS A 266 2.54 0.77 -5.38
CA LYS A 266 4.01 0.89 -5.48
C LYS A 266 4.50 2.23 -4.95
N GLN A 267 3.76 3.29 -5.28
CA GLN A 267 4.14 4.63 -4.89
C GLN A 267 3.89 4.88 -3.39
N ALA A 268 2.73 4.50 -2.86
CA ALA A 268 2.42 4.59 -1.44
C ALA A 268 3.41 3.77 -0.59
N LEU A 269 3.77 2.56 -1.03
CA LEU A 269 4.82 1.77 -0.38
C LEU A 269 6.18 2.47 -0.40
N SER A 270 6.52 3.19 -1.47
CA SER A 270 7.74 3.99 -1.52
C SER A 270 7.72 5.12 -0.48
N VAL A 271 6.60 5.84 -0.34
CA VAL A 271 6.44 6.89 0.67
C VAL A 271 6.56 6.31 2.08
N MET A 272 5.85 5.22 2.37
CA MET A 272 5.92 4.56 3.69
C MET A 272 7.34 4.12 4.03
N LYS A 273 8.08 3.54 3.08
CA LYS A 273 9.49 3.19 3.28
C LYS A 273 10.35 4.41 3.60
N THR A 274 10.09 5.56 2.99
CA THR A 274 10.80 6.80 3.30
C THR A 274 10.55 7.23 4.74
N VAL A 275 9.30 7.19 5.19
CA VAL A 275 8.91 7.61 6.54
C VAL A 275 9.41 6.63 7.61
N LEU A 276 9.04 5.35 7.50
CA LEU A 276 9.29 4.34 8.52
C LEU A 276 10.78 3.99 8.70
N LYS A 277 11.63 4.24 7.69
CA LYS A 277 13.09 4.08 7.83
C LYS A 277 13.79 5.25 8.51
N ARG A 278 13.12 6.40 8.62
CA ARG A 278 13.75 7.65 9.11
C ARG A 278 13.22 8.07 10.46
N VAL A 279 11.99 7.70 10.77
CA VAL A 279 11.30 8.06 12.01
C VAL A 279 10.96 6.78 12.75
N GLU A 280 11.30 6.73 14.03
CA GLU A 280 10.75 5.72 14.92
C GLU A 280 9.24 5.97 15.05
N TYR A 281 8.45 5.06 14.49
CA TYR A 281 7.01 5.18 14.52
C TYR A 281 6.50 5.02 15.96
N ARG A 282 5.76 6.02 16.45
CA ARG A 282 5.41 6.13 17.89
C ARG A 282 4.48 5.00 18.35
N ASP A 283 3.49 4.65 17.54
CA ASP A 283 2.45 3.69 17.92
C ASP A 283 2.56 2.38 17.11
N LYS A 284 3.63 1.64 17.37
CA LYS A 284 3.91 0.35 16.70
C LYS A 284 2.77 -0.67 16.86
N GLY A 285 2.04 -0.63 17.98
CA GLY A 285 0.91 -1.53 18.23
C GLY A 285 -0.26 -1.23 17.30
N ARG A 286 -0.72 0.02 17.28
CA ARG A 286 -1.80 0.46 16.39
C ARG A 286 -1.46 0.28 14.91
N LEU A 287 -0.20 0.51 14.53
CA LEU A 287 0.28 0.23 13.16
C LEU A 287 0.05 -1.23 12.75
N PHE A 288 0.41 -2.16 13.65
CA PHE A 288 0.24 -3.59 13.41
C PHE A 288 -1.24 -3.97 13.32
N GLU A 289 -2.09 -3.43 14.20
CA GLU A 289 -3.54 -3.69 14.18
C GLU A 289 -4.19 -3.19 12.89
N ILE A 290 -3.87 -1.97 12.45
CA ILE A 290 -4.35 -1.43 11.17
C ILE A 290 -3.88 -2.32 10.01
N PHE A 291 -2.61 -2.74 10.02
CA PHE A 291 -2.08 -3.63 8.98
C PHE A 291 -2.86 -4.96 8.90
N CYS A 292 -3.10 -5.63 10.03
CA CYS A 292 -3.87 -6.87 10.08
C CYS A 292 -5.31 -6.67 9.59
N ALA A 293 -6.01 -5.63 10.06
CA ALA A 293 -7.38 -5.35 9.65
C ALA A 293 -7.51 -5.09 8.14
N LEU A 294 -6.51 -4.42 7.54
CA LEU A 294 -6.48 -4.20 6.09
C LEU A 294 -6.06 -5.46 5.32
N LEU A 295 -5.16 -6.26 5.88
CA LEU A 295 -4.72 -7.52 5.26
C LEU A 295 -5.88 -8.51 5.12
N GLU A 296 -6.82 -8.55 6.07
CA GLU A 296 -8.05 -9.33 5.97
C GLU A 296 -8.91 -8.93 4.75
N GLN A 297 -8.89 -7.65 4.38
CA GLN A 297 -9.68 -7.12 3.27
C GLN A 297 -8.95 -7.14 1.93
N ASN A 298 -7.61 -7.09 1.96
CA ASN A 298 -6.80 -6.93 0.76
C ASN A 298 -5.50 -7.75 0.82
N SER A 299 -5.46 -8.79 -0.01
CA SER A 299 -4.33 -9.71 -0.06
C SER A 299 -3.04 -9.08 -0.61
N ALA A 300 -3.12 -7.97 -1.35
CA ALA A 300 -1.92 -7.31 -1.90
C ALA A 300 -1.00 -6.74 -0.81
N LEU A 301 -1.55 -6.44 0.38
CA LEU A 301 -0.79 -5.92 1.52
C LEU A 301 0.17 -6.94 2.11
N ILE A 302 0.05 -8.23 1.78
CA ILE A 302 1.03 -9.25 2.20
C ILE A 302 2.47 -8.89 1.82
N LYS A 303 2.65 -8.13 0.74
CA LYS A 303 3.96 -7.63 0.27
C LYS A 303 4.58 -6.60 1.20
N MET A 304 3.82 -6.05 2.15
CA MET A 304 4.30 -5.09 3.15
C MET A 304 4.71 -5.76 4.46
N THR A 305 4.45 -7.06 4.64
CA THR A 305 4.69 -7.79 5.90
C THR A 305 6.06 -7.51 6.49
N LEU A 306 7.14 -7.63 5.71
CA LEU A 306 8.51 -7.43 6.21
C LEU A 306 8.78 -5.98 6.64
N LEU A 307 8.19 -5.00 5.94
CA LEU A 307 8.33 -3.59 6.34
C LEU A 307 7.64 -3.33 7.68
N ILE A 308 6.44 -3.90 7.88
CA ILE A 308 5.68 -3.75 9.11
C ILE A 308 6.34 -4.52 10.25
N GLU A 309 6.79 -5.75 10.00
CA GLU A 309 7.55 -6.55 10.96
C GLU A 309 8.81 -5.82 11.44
N ASP A 310 9.63 -5.30 10.52
CA ASP A 310 10.84 -4.53 10.84
C ASP A 310 10.52 -3.24 11.62
N THR A 311 9.35 -2.64 11.40
CA THR A 311 8.95 -1.38 12.06
C THR A 311 8.36 -1.63 13.44
N CYS A 312 7.53 -2.66 13.58
CA CYS A 312 6.80 -2.99 14.80
C CYS A 312 7.65 -3.80 15.79
N GLU A 313 8.67 -4.52 15.32
CA GLU A 313 9.60 -5.30 16.14
C GLU A 313 8.85 -6.26 17.10
N ASP A 314 9.02 -6.09 18.41
CA ASP A 314 8.39 -6.90 19.45
C ASP A 314 6.86 -6.77 19.51
N ARG A 315 6.30 -5.73 18.89
CA ARG A 315 4.84 -5.52 18.77
C ARG A 315 4.21 -6.31 17.61
N PHE A 316 5.02 -6.91 16.73
CA PHE A 316 4.50 -7.73 15.64
C PHE A 316 4.19 -9.15 16.15
N ASP A 317 2.90 -9.47 16.35
CA ASP A 317 2.49 -10.82 16.76
C ASP A 317 2.19 -11.71 15.55
N TRP A 318 3.10 -12.65 15.27
CA TRP A 318 2.93 -13.64 14.21
C TRP A 318 1.65 -14.47 14.33
N THR A 319 1.14 -14.70 15.54
CA THR A 319 -0.11 -15.43 15.76
C THR A 319 -1.29 -14.63 15.19
N VAL A 320 -1.41 -13.36 15.58
CA VAL A 320 -2.47 -12.46 15.11
C VAL A 320 -2.35 -12.24 13.59
N PHE A 321 -1.12 -12.07 13.09
CA PHE A 321 -0.87 -11.98 11.65
C PHE A 321 -1.42 -13.20 10.90
N PHE A 322 -1.15 -14.41 11.40
CA PHE A 322 -1.61 -15.64 10.77
C PHE A 322 -3.13 -15.83 10.86
N GLU A 323 -3.78 -15.36 11.92
CA GLU A 323 -5.24 -15.33 12.02
C GLU A 323 -5.85 -14.46 10.91
N SER A 324 -5.32 -13.24 10.72
CA SER A 324 -5.73 -12.36 9.62
C SER A 324 -5.46 -12.98 8.25
N VAL A 325 -4.33 -13.68 8.08
CA VAL A 325 -4.03 -14.45 6.86
C VAL A 325 -5.03 -15.58 6.62
N GLY A 326 -5.49 -16.24 7.69
CA GLY A 326 -6.50 -17.29 7.63
C GLY A 326 -7.85 -16.78 7.13
N ARG A 327 -8.24 -15.56 7.51
CA ARG A 327 -9.53 -14.91 7.14
C ARG A 327 -9.58 -14.41 5.70
N ASN A 328 -8.45 -14.30 5.01
CA ASN A 328 -8.40 -13.85 3.62
C ASN A 328 -7.90 -14.95 2.69
N GLU A 329 -8.78 -15.47 1.82
CA GLU A 329 -8.50 -16.55 0.87
C GLU A 329 -7.53 -16.17 -0.28
N GLY A 330 -7.34 -14.89 -0.54
CA GLY A 330 -6.50 -14.37 -1.63
C GLY A 330 -5.01 -14.24 -1.29
N ILE A 331 -4.62 -14.44 -0.03
CA ILE A 331 -3.23 -14.29 0.42
C ILE A 331 -2.33 -15.45 -0.02
N ASP A 332 -1.18 -15.11 -0.58
CA ASP A 332 -0.08 -16.05 -0.82
C ASP A 332 1.05 -15.80 0.19
N LEU A 333 1.17 -16.67 1.19
CA LEU A 333 2.28 -16.65 2.16
C LEU A 333 3.65 -16.84 1.50
N GLY A 334 3.70 -17.24 0.22
CA GLY A 334 4.94 -17.36 -0.54
C GLY A 334 5.64 -16.02 -0.76
N MET A 335 4.92 -14.91 -0.54
CA MET A 335 5.41 -13.55 -0.61
C MET A 335 6.13 -13.08 0.67
N VAL A 336 6.04 -13.84 1.76
CA VAL A 336 6.71 -13.53 3.03
C VAL A 336 8.03 -14.29 3.10
N ASP A 337 9.09 -13.62 3.56
CA ASP A 337 10.37 -14.28 3.81
C ASP A 337 10.22 -15.28 4.97
N ARG A 338 10.36 -16.56 4.62
CA ARG A 338 10.14 -17.68 5.55
C ARG A 338 11.20 -17.75 6.64
N THR A 339 12.38 -17.18 6.40
CA THR A 339 13.46 -17.15 7.41
C THR A 339 13.11 -16.26 8.60
N ARG A 340 12.14 -15.36 8.44
CA ARG A 340 11.63 -14.46 9.48
C ARG A 340 10.47 -15.07 10.28
N ILE A 341 9.82 -16.10 9.74
CA ILE A 341 8.64 -16.71 10.35
C ILE A 341 9.07 -17.63 11.50
N PRO A 342 8.62 -17.40 12.75
CA PRO A 342 8.85 -18.33 13.85
C PRO A 342 8.11 -19.65 13.61
N SER A 343 8.84 -20.77 13.69
CA SER A 343 8.29 -22.11 13.45
C SER A 343 7.12 -22.45 14.35
N SER A 344 7.19 -22.09 15.64
CA SER A 344 6.14 -22.35 16.62
C SER A 344 4.81 -21.67 16.24
N SER A 345 4.85 -20.39 15.90
CA SER A 345 3.68 -19.63 15.44
C SER A 345 3.14 -20.17 14.12
N PHE A 346 4.02 -20.51 13.18
CA PHE A 346 3.62 -21.07 11.89
C PHE A 346 2.93 -22.43 12.03
N TYR A 347 3.44 -23.32 12.88
CA TYR A 347 2.81 -24.63 13.06
C TYR A 347 1.51 -24.55 13.85
N ARG A 348 1.39 -23.61 14.81
CA ARG A 348 0.09 -23.30 15.42
C ARG A 348 -0.92 -22.89 14.36
N PHE A 349 -0.54 -22.02 13.42
CA PHE A 349 -1.38 -21.62 12.29
C PHE A 349 -1.77 -22.80 11.39
N VAL A 350 -0.81 -23.67 11.03
CA VAL A 350 -1.09 -24.87 10.22
C VAL A 350 -2.13 -25.76 10.89
N MET A 351 -2.11 -25.84 12.22
CA MET A 351 -3.09 -26.61 12.99
C MET A 351 -4.43 -25.88 13.14
N SER A 352 -4.49 -24.55 13.13
CA SER A 352 -5.74 -23.81 13.33
C SER A 352 -6.52 -23.55 12.05
N ILE A 353 -5.88 -23.54 10.89
CA ILE A 353 -6.54 -23.20 9.63
C ILE A 353 -7.45 -24.31 9.09
N GLU A 354 -8.58 -23.93 8.50
CA GLU A 354 -9.57 -24.84 7.90
C GLU A 354 -9.01 -25.61 6.69
N ASN A 355 -8.25 -24.94 5.82
CA ASN A 355 -7.70 -25.53 4.60
C ASN A 355 -6.17 -25.40 4.47
N PRO A 356 -5.38 -26.20 5.22
CA PRO A 356 -3.92 -26.17 5.12
C PRO A 356 -3.35 -26.52 3.74
N ARG A 357 -4.11 -27.20 2.85
CA ARG A 357 -3.63 -27.53 1.49
C ARG A 357 -3.28 -26.28 0.69
N ARG A 358 -3.97 -25.17 0.94
CA ARG A 358 -3.67 -23.86 0.34
C ARG A 358 -2.21 -23.45 0.52
N TYR A 359 -1.62 -23.80 1.66
CA TYR A 359 -0.24 -23.46 2.01
C TYR A 359 0.73 -24.63 1.86
N GLN A 360 0.34 -25.70 1.16
CA GLN A 360 1.09 -26.96 1.10
C GLN A 360 2.57 -26.78 0.76
N LYS A 361 2.87 -25.96 -0.24
CA LYS A 361 4.26 -25.73 -0.68
C LYS A 361 5.12 -25.13 0.43
N ILE A 362 4.56 -24.20 1.19
CA ILE A 362 5.27 -23.50 2.28
C ILE A 362 5.37 -24.42 3.48
N ILE A 363 4.29 -25.11 3.86
CA ILE A 363 4.29 -26.08 4.95
C ILE A 363 5.37 -27.14 4.74
N LYS A 364 5.42 -27.77 3.55
CA LYS A 364 6.47 -28.74 3.20
C LYS A 364 7.87 -28.13 3.32
N THR A 365 8.04 -26.89 2.88
CA THR A 365 9.36 -26.23 2.93
C THR A 365 9.79 -25.91 4.35
N MET A 366 8.88 -25.35 5.17
CA MET A 366 9.14 -25.05 6.58
C MET A 366 9.51 -26.33 7.33
N ILE A 367 8.71 -27.40 7.20
CA ILE A 367 9.02 -28.71 7.81
C ILE A 367 10.38 -29.25 7.33
N ARG A 368 10.68 -29.16 6.03
CA ARG A 368 11.96 -29.64 5.49
C ARG A 368 13.17 -28.91 6.10
N ASN A 369 13.01 -27.64 6.43
CA ASN A 369 14.08 -26.80 6.95
C ASN A 369 14.15 -26.77 8.48
N GLU A 370 13.11 -27.26 9.17
CA GLU A 370 13.05 -27.30 10.63
C GLU A 370 14.18 -28.15 11.21
N THR A 371 14.79 -27.67 12.28
CA THR A 371 15.87 -28.33 13.00
C THR A 371 15.48 -28.75 14.41
N ASP A 372 14.44 -28.14 14.97
CA ASP A 372 13.91 -28.49 16.29
C ASP A 372 13.12 -29.81 16.21
N ILE A 373 13.71 -30.86 16.77
CA ILE A 373 13.14 -32.21 16.77
C ILE A 373 11.90 -32.27 17.65
N ASP A 374 11.93 -31.65 18.83
CA ASP A 374 10.83 -31.72 19.80
C ASP A 374 9.56 -31.07 19.23
N LEU A 375 9.75 -29.95 18.55
CA LEU A 375 8.69 -29.21 17.89
C LEU A 375 8.11 -29.95 16.66
N LEU A 376 8.93 -30.72 15.94
CA LEU A 376 8.44 -31.63 14.88
C LEU A 376 7.68 -32.84 15.45
N VAL A 377 8.11 -33.39 16.59
CA VAL A 377 7.42 -34.50 17.27
C VAL A 377 6.05 -34.05 17.76
N ASP A 378 5.97 -32.91 18.45
CA ASP A 378 4.72 -32.31 18.90
C ASP A 378 3.75 -32.04 17.73
N LEU A 379 4.27 -31.51 16.61
CA LEU A 379 3.46 -31.32 15.40
C LEU A 379 2.96 -32.65 14.82
N SER A 380 3.79 -33.69 14.80
CA SER A 380 3.41 -35.03 14.33
C SER A 380 2.22 -35.59 15.12
N GLU A 381 2.33 -35.56 16.45
CA GLU A 381 1.28 -36.04 17.36
C GLU A 381 -0.04 -35.28 17.16
N LYS A 382 0.03 -33.96 17.06
CA LYS A 382 -1.14 -33.10 16.81
C LYS A 382 -1.81 -33.38 15.47
N VAL A 383 -1.03 -33.60 14.41
CA VAL A 383 -1.55 -33.96 13.08
C VAL A 383 -2.23 -35.33 13.09
N SER A 384 -1.69 -36.32 13.82
CA SER A 384 -2.30 -37.65 13.95
C SER A 384 -3.66 -37.64 14.66
N ASN A 385 -3.88 -36.68 15.56
CA ASN A 385 -5.11 -36.60 16.36
C ASN A 385 -6.27 -35.83 15.68
N ARG A 386 -6.02 -35.15 14.56
CA ARG A 386 -7.02 -34.36 13.81
C ARG A 386 -7.67 -35.19 12.70
N GLN A 387 -8.90 -35.67 12.93
CA GLN A 387 -9.63 -36.50 11.96
C GLN A 387 -10.01 -35.75 10.67
N ASP A 388 -10.26 -34.45 10.77
CA ASP A 388 -10.48 -33.50 9.68
C ASP A 388 -9.23 -33.34 8.78
N LEU A 389 -8.04 -33.54 9.33
CA LEU A 389 -6.77 -33.52 8.59
C LEU A 389 -6.40 -34.89 8.00
N ARG A 390 -7.26 -35.93 8.06
CA ARG A 390 -6.99 -37.25 7.43
C ARG A 390 -6.70 -37.15 5.93
N GLY A 391 -7.26 -36.15 5.25
CA GLY A 391 -6.96 -35.83 3.84
C GLY A 391 -5.59 -35.17 3.61
N MET A 392 -4.78 -34.96 4.66
CA MET A 392 -3.51 -34.25 4.66
C MET A 392 -2.33 -35.11 5.12
N LYS A 393 -2.38 -36.42 4.83
CA LYS A 393 -1.29 -37.38 5.11
C LYS A 393 0.09 -36.85 4.70
N TRP A 394 0.16 -36.06 3.64
CA TRP A 394 1.39 -35.44 3.15
C TRP A 394 2.11 -34.56 4.18
N ILE A 395 1.41 -33.98 5.17
CA ILE A 395 2.03 -33.23 6.29
C ILE A 395 2.81 -34.21 7.16
N GLY A 396 2.14 -35.27 7.65
CA GLY A 396 2.78 -36.32 8.44
C GLY A 396 3.94 -37.00 7.71
N ASP A 397 3.79 -37.30 6.42
CA ASP A 397 4.87 -37.86 5.59
C ASP A 397 6.07 -36.90 5.52
N SER A 398 5.82 -35.59 5.44
CA SER A 398 6.89 -34.58 5.42
C SER A 398 7.62 -34.48 6.76
N ILE A 399 6.89 -34.55 7.88
CA ILE A 399 7.46 -34.53 9.24
C ILE A 399 8.31 -35.77 9.47
N ASN A 400 7.77 -36.96 9.19
CA ASN A 400 8.48 -38.23 9.35
C ASN A 400 9.75 -38.28 8.48
N GLY A 401 9.66 -37.84 7.23
CA GLY A 401 10.81 -37.74 6.34
C GLY A 401 11.91 -36.82 6.90
N ARG A 402 11.53 -35.69 7.52
CA ARG A 402 12.48 -34.78 8.15
C ARG A 402 13.10 -35.38 9.42
N LEU A 403 12.30 -35.96 10.30
CA LEU A 403 12.77 -36.62 11.52
C LEU A 403 13.78 -37.73 11.22
N MET A 404 13.53 -38.55 10.19
CA MET A 404 14.49 -39.57 9.74
C MET A 404 15.84 -38.96 9.30
N LEU A 405 15.80 -37.86 8.55
CA LEU A 405 17.03 -37.16 8.11
C LEU A 405 17.82 -36.57 9.28
N LEU A 406 17.13 -35.99 10.26
CA LEU A 406 17.77 -35.45 11.48
C LEU A 406 18.35 -36.57 12.36
N GLY A 407 17.61 -37.68 12.52
CA GLY A 407 18.08 -38.86 13.25
C GLY A 407 19.30 -39.54 12.61
N HIS A 408 19.41 -39.57 11.27
CA HIS A 408 20.61 -40.04 10.58
C HIS A 408 21.80 -39.06 10.69
N GLY A 409 21.54 -37.75 10.83
CA GLY A 409 22.56 -36.73 11.09
C GLY A 409 23.25 -36.88 12.45
N GLU A 410 22.50 -37.26 13.49
CA GLU A 410 23.07 -37.58 14.81
C GLU A 410 23.91 -38.86 14.80
N HIS A 411 23.48 -39.89 14.06
CA HIS A 411 24.26 -41.12 13.91
C HIS A 411 25.59 -40.90 13.17
N HIS A 412 25.61 -40.05 12.13
CA HIS A 412 26.86 -39.69 11.45
C HIS A 412 27.77 -38.78 12.29
N LYS A 413 27.24 -37.83 13.08
CA LYS A 413 28.05 -37.04 14.02
C LYS A 413 28.65 -37.91 15.14
N LYS A 414 27.87 -38.84 15.71
CA LYS A 414 28.38 -39.81 16.71
C LYS A 414 29.43 -40.74 16.11
N GLN A 415 29.26 -41.20 14.87
CA GLN A 415 30.27 -42.01 14.16
C GLN A 415 31.53 -41.23 13.79
N LYS A 416 31.43 -39.92 13.52
CA LYS A 416 32.60 -39.07 13.24
C LYS A 416 33.39 -38.74 14.50
N MET A 417 32.71 -38.43 15.61
CA MET A 417 33.38 -38.24 16.90
C MET A 417 34.02 -39.52 17.42
N SER A 418 33.37 -40.69 17.25
CA SER A 418 34.01 -41.95 17.57
C SER A 418 35.17 -42.28 16.64
N ALA A 419 35.11 -41.94 15.34
CA ALA A 419 36.26 -42.11 14.45
C ALA A 419 37.45 -41.17 14.76
N GLU A 420 37.19 -39.97 15.27
CA GLU A 420 38.23 -39.03 15.74
C GLU A 420 38.81 -39.42 17.11
N GLU A 421 38.03 -40.05 18.01
CA GLU A 421 38.51 -40.62 19.28
C GLU A 421 39.33 -41.91 19.11
N TYR A 422 39.15 -42.65 18.01
CA TYR A 422 39.97 -43.83 17.66
C TYR A 422 41.15 -43.48 16.72
N GLY A 423 41.38 -42.19 16.45
CA GLY A 423 42.41 -41.68 15.55
C GLY A 423 43.53 -40.84 16.19
N ASN A 424 43.68 -40.89 17.52
CA ASN A 424 44.80 -40.29 18.27
C ASN A 424 45.58 -41.34 19.07
#